data_AF-A0A5K1GLT2-F1
#
_entry.id   AF-A0A5K1GLT2-F1
#
_cell.length_a   1.000
_cell.length_b   1.000
_cell.length_c   1.000
_cell.angle_alpha   90.00
_cell.angle_beta   90.00
_cell.angle_gamma   90.00
#
_symmetry.space_group_name_H-M   'P 1'
#
loop_
_entity.id
_entity.type
_entity.pdbx_description
1 polymer ?
#
loop_
_entity_poly.entity_id
_entity_poly.type
_entity_poly.pdbx_seq_one_letter_code
_entity_poly.pdbx_strand_id
1 'polypeptide(L)'
;FVSLVLVNSSLLLPLVPLQSSSQDSLVLLPSTASEMSSSSTPGFEVFLSFTGSETRNGFTSHLSHALKRSGIRTFLDEEDLQKGERITETIWRAIEGSAVCIPVLSQSYVDSSWCLMELAMMVNCNKKIIPIFYDVDPTVVRHQSSLYEAAFVRHRLRFDEKTINEWKGALKGVAEIYGYDLRNTAN
;
A
#
# COMPACT_ATOMS: atom_id res chain seq x y z
N PHE A 1 -1.30 -1.70 -15.36
CA PHE A 1 -1.14 -1.57 -13.91
C PHE A 1 0.14 -0.82 -13.52
N VAL A 2 1.34 -1.38 -13.74
CA VAL A 2 2.61 -0.77 -13.28
C VAL A 2 2.84 0.65 -13.83
N SER A 3 2.51 0.92 -15.10
CA SER A 3 2.58 2.28 -15.66
C SER A 3 1.65 3.28 -14.96
N LEU A 4 0.51 2.85 -14.42
CA LEU A 4 -0.38 3.72 -13.65
C LEU A 4 0.15 3.97 -12.24
N VAL A 5 0.83 3.01 -11.64
CA VAL A 5 1.58 3.23 -10.40
C VAL A 5 2.68 4.27 -10.67
N LEU A 6 3.42 4.16 -11.78
CA LEU A 6 4.46 5.12 -12.17
C LEU A 6 3.92 6.54 -12.44
N VAL A 7 2.79 6.68 -13.14
CA VAL A 7 2.16 8.00 -13.41
C VAL A 7 1.68 8.65 -12.11
N ASN A 8 1.32 7.85 -11.11
CA ASN A 8 0.90 8.33 -9.80
C ASN A 8 2.06 8.54 -8.80
N SER A 9 3.20 7.87 -8.99
CA SER A 9 4.45 8.06 -8.22
C SER A 9 5.34 9.16 -8.79
N SER A 10 5.16 9.53 -10.06
CA SER A 10 5.86 10.65 -10.68
C SER A 10 5.30 11.97 -10.15
N LEU A 11 5.86 12.42 -9.03
CA LEU A 11 5.80 13.82 -8.62
C LEU A 11 6.21 14.68 -9.82
N LEU A 12 5.36 15.67 -10.14
CA LEU A 12 5.58 16.71 -11.14
C LEU A 12 7.06 17.03 -11.28
N LEU A 13 7.62 16.77 -12.47
CA LEU A 13 8.87 17.40 -12.86
C LEU A 13 8.65 18.92 -12.74
N PRO A 14 9.40 19.65 -11.89
CA PRO A 14 9.33 21.09 -11.94
C PRO A 14 9.81 21.50 -13.34
N LEU A 15 8.92 22.17 -14.07
CA LEU A 15 9.29 22.94 -15.26
C LEU A 15 10.39 23.92 -14.83
N VAL A 16 11.63 23.63 -15.24
CA VAL A 16 12.72 24.60 -15.15
C VAL A 16 12.37 25.75 -16.09
N PRO A 17 12.18 26.98 -15.61
CA PRO A 17 12.04 28.12 -16.52
C PRO A 17 13.42 28.40 -17.13
N LEU A 18 13.49 28.36 -18.46
CA LEU A 18 14.58 28.96 -19.21
C LEU A 18 14.55 30.48 -18.95
N GLN A 19 15.53 31.00 -18.21
CA GLN A 19 15.74 32.44 -18.15
C GLN A 19 17.16 32.83 -18.58
N SER A 20 17.12 33.69 -19.60
CA SER A 20 18.18 34.38 -20.30
C SER A 20 19.05 35.24 -19.38
N SER A 21 20.33 35.30 -19.72
CA SER A 21 21.36 36.20 -19.21
C SER A 21 20.99 37.68 -19.24
N SER A 22 21.33 38.41 -18.16
CA SER A 22 22.05 39.70 -18.18
C SER A 22 22.42 40.12 -16.75
N GLN A 23 23.58 40.75 -16.60
CA GLN A 23 24.27 41.09 -15.36
C GLN A 23 23.58 42.26 -14.61
N ASP A 24 23.58 42.22 -13.27
CA ASP A 24 24.19 43.28 -12.46
C ASP A 24 24.34 42.86 -10.99
N SER A 25 25.45 43.31 -10.41
CA SER A 25 25.93 43.00 -9.06
C SER A 25 25.01 43.58 -7.98
N LEU A 26 24.93 42.93 -6.81
CA LEU A 26 25.09 43.54 -5.48
C LEU A 26 24.98 42.49 -4.34
N VAL A 27 26.09 42.31 -3.63
CA VAL A 27 26.29 41.82 -2.24
C VAL A 27 25.57 40.54 -1.79
N LEU A 28 26.27 39.40 -1.78
CA LEU A 28 25.81 38.16 -1.12
C LEU A 28 26.66 37.85 0.13
N LEU A 29 25.97 37.84 1.28
CA LEU A 29 26.44 37.26 2.54
C LEU A 29 26.75 35.76 2.33
N PRO A 30 27.74 35.16 3.01
CA PRO A 30 27.86 33.72 3.05
C PRO A 30 26.79 33.18 4.02
N SER A 31 25.55 33.12 3.56
CA SER A 31 24.58 32.19 4.13
C SER A 31 25.02 30.81 3.67
N THR A 32 25.82 30.15 4.49
CA THR A 32 25.97 28.70 4.45
C THR A 32 24.61 28.10 4.80
N ALA A 33 23.70 28.08 3.82
CA ALA A 33 22.65 27.09 3.79
C ALA A 33 23.38 25.76 3.70
N SER A 34 23.67 25.18 4.86
CA SER A 34 23.86 23.75 4.95
C SER A 34 22.57 23.19 4.36
N GLU A 35 22.63 22.80 3.08
CA GLU A 35 21.75 21.78 2.54
C GLU A 35 22.02 20.57 3.42
N MET A 36 21.31 20.53 4.54
CA MET A 36 21.08 19.33 5.29
C MET A 36 20.20 18.53 4.35
N SER A 37 20.85 17.89 3.37
CA SER A 37 20.32 16.75 2.68
C SER A 37 20.00 15.80 3.82
N SER A 38 18.78 15.88 4.32
CA SER A 38 18.22 14.83 5.13
C SER A 38 18.39 13.62 4.24
N SER A 39 19.37 12.79 4.56
CA SER A 39 19.43 11.43 4.07
C SER A 39 18.21 10.75 4.68
N SER A 40 17.02 11.10 4.15
CA SER A 40 15.85 10.30 4.31
C SER A 40 16.28 8.98 3.70
N THR A 41 16.55 8.01 4.57
CA THR A 41 16.61 6.61 4.18
C THR A 41 15.48 6.43 3.20
N PRO A 42 15.77 6.10 1.93
CA PRO A 42 14.79 6.41 0.91
C PRO A 42 13.59 5.51 1.22
N GLY A 43 12.44 6.11 1.54
CA GLY A 43 11.26 5.38 2.03
C GLY A 43 10.71 4.45 0.95
N PHE A 44 9.91 3.44 1.28
CA PHE A 44 9.24 2.66 0.24
C PHE A 44 8.26 3.56 -0.53
N GLU A 45 8.08 3.32 -1.83
CA GLU A 45 7.09 4.03 -2.64
C GLU A 45 5.74 3.32 -2.62
N VAL A 46 5.78 1.99 -2.57
CA VAL A 46 4.60 1.12 -2.57
C VAL A 46 4.66 0.19 -1.37
N PHE A 47 3.56 0.10 -0.64
CA PHE A 47 3.30 -0.96 0.32
C PHE A 47 2.36 -2.00 -0.31
N LEU A 48 2.75 -3.27 -0.33
CA LEU A 48 1.97 -4.37 -0.92
C LEU A 48 1.53 -5.32 0.20
N SER A 49 0.23 -5.38 0.48
CA SER A 49 -0.40 -6.25 1.49
C SER A 49 -1.14 -7.40 0.82
N PHE A 50 -0.89 -8.63 1.27
CA PHE A 50 -1.43 -9.85 0.69
C PHE A 50 -1.24 -11.01 1.68
N THR A 51 -1.92 -12.13 1.46
CA THR A 51 -1.75 -13.31 2.32
C THR A 51 -0.48 -14.07 1.98
N GLY A 52 0.33 -14.45 2.98
CA GLY A 52 1.61 -15.16 2.76
C GLY A 52 1.47 -16.48 1.96
N SER A 53 0.31 -17.13 2.04
CA SER A 53 0.02 -18.32 1.21
C SER A 53 0.04 -18.06 -0.31
N GLU A 54 -0.06 -16.79 -0.73
CA GLU A 54 -0.14 -16.38 -2.14
C GLU A 54 1.23 -15.96 -2.73
N THR A 55 2.30 -15.85 -1.94
CA THR A 55 3.63 -15.40 -2.43
C THR A 55 4.52 -16.47 -3.01
N ARG A 56 4.32 -17.76 -2.67
CA ARG A 56 5.33 -18.77 -3.01
C ARG A 56 5.51 -19.00 -4.51
N ASN A 57 4.47 -18.78 -5.32
CA ASN A 57 4.48 -18.84 -6.81
C ASN A 57 3.31 -18.08 -7.49
N GLY A 58 2.61 -17.20 -6.76
CA GLY A 58 1.35 -16.61 -7.23
C GLY A 58 1.48 -15.24 -7.92
N PHE A 59 0.33 -14.65 -8.23
CA PHE A 59 0.18 -13.30 -8.79
C PHE A 59 1.03 -12.25 -8.07
N THR A 60 1.03 -12.26 -6.73
CA THR A 60 1.75 -11.27 -5.91
C THR A 60 3.27 -11.31 -6.12
N SER A 61 3.84 -12.50 -6.33
CA SER A 61 5.26 -12.62 -6.67
C SER A 61 5.57 -11.95 -8.01
N HIS A 62 4.74 -12.20 -9.04
CA HIS A 62 4.89 -11.54 -10.34
C HIS A 62 4.69 -10.02 -10.27
N LEU A 63 3.71 -9.55 -9.50
CA LEU A 63 3.47 -8.13 -9.27
C LEU A 63 4.68 -7.47 -8.61
N SER A 64 5.20 -8.06 -7.54
CA SER A 64 6.39 -7.58 -6.83
C SER A 64 7.60 -7.51 -7.76
N HIS A 65 7.84 -8.55 -8.57
CA HIS A 65 8.92 -8.54 -9.56
C HIS A 65 8.73 -7.47 -10.63
N ALA A 66 7.51 -7.26 -11.12
CA ALA A 66 7.22 -6.23 -12.12
C ALA A 66 7.46 -4.81 -11.57
N LEU A 67 6.99 -4.52 -10.35
CA LEU A 67 7.25 -3.25 -9.67
C LEU A 67 8.75 -2.99 -9.51
N LYS A 68 9.50 -4.00 -9.04
CA LYS A 68 10.97 -3.93 -8.90
C LYS A 68 11.67 -3.70 -10.24
N ARG A 69 11.27 -4.40 -11.31
CA ARG A 69 11.83 -4.22 -12.66
C ARG A 69 11.56 -2.83 -13.23
N SER A 70 10.50 -2.17 -12.78
CA SER A 70 10.20 -0.78 -13.12
C SER A 70 10.87 0.26 -12.21
N GLY A 71 11.75 -0.17 -11.30
CA GLY A 71 12.49 0.71 -10.39
C GLY A 71 11.69 1.17 -9.17
N ILE A 72 10.48 0.64 -8.95
CA ILE A 72 9.60 1.06 -7.85
C ILE A 72 10.00 0.33 -6.57
N ARG A 73 10.32 1.10 -5.52
CA ARG A 73 10.75 0.53 -4.24
C ARG A 73 9.53 0.07 -3.46
N THR A 74 9.35 -1.24 -3.39
CA THR A 74 8.15 -1.87 -2.84
C THR A 74 8.47 -2.59 -1.53
N PHE A 75 7.73 -2.26 -0.47
CA PHE A 75 7.68 -3.08 0.75
C PHE A 75 6.69 -4.23 0.51
N LEU A 76 7.13 -5.45 0.77
CA LEU A 76 6.33 -6.66 0.59
C LEU A 76 6.02 -7.22 1.97
N ASP A 77 4.74 -7.19 2.36
CA ASP A 77 4.31 -7.75 3.64
C ASP A 77 4.06 -9.26 3.53
N GLU A 78 5.10 -10.07 3.72
CA GLU A 78 4.98 -11.53 3.80
C GLU A 78 4.62 -11.94 5.23
N GLU A 79 3.36 -12.30 5.46
CA GLU A 79 2.85 -12.73 6.78
C GLU A 79 3.69 -13.83 7.45
N ASP A 80 4.28 -14.74 6.66
CA ASP A 80 5.07 -15.87 7.15
C ASP A 80 6.39 -15.45 7.84
N LEU A 81 6.85 -14.21 7.62
CA LEU A 81 8.11 -13.69 8.16
C LEU A 81 7.93 -12.85 9.43
N GLN A 82 6.70 -12.71 9.94
CA GLN A 82 6.35 -11.64 10.87
C GLN A 82 5.84 -12.13 12.23
N LYS A 83 6.75 -12.32 13.19
CA LYS A 83 6.41 -12.52 14.62
C LYS A 83 7.21 -11.56 15.53
N GLY A 84 6.56 -10.55 16.10
CA GLY A 84 7.10 -9.69 17.17
C GLY A 84 6.65 -8.21 17.16
N GLU A 85 6.75 -7.52 18.29
CA GLU A 85 6.32 -6.12 18.48
C GLU A 85 7.12 -5.09 17.63
N ARG A 86 8.42 -5.34 17.43
CA ARG A 86 9.28 -4.52 16.55
C ARG A 86 8.84 -4.58 15.08
N ILE A 87 8.07 -5.59 14.71
CA ILE A 87 7.60 -5.80 13.34
C ILE A 87 6.38 -4.91 13.07
N THR A 88 5.49 -4.77 14.04
CA THR A 88 4.36 -3.83 13.98
C THR A 88 4.82 -2.39 13.75
N GLU A 89 5.88 -1.96 14.43
CA GLU A 89 6.46 -0.62 14.23
C GLU A 89 7.07 -0.46 12.83
N THR A 90 7.72 -1.51 12.32
CA THR A 90 8.31 -1.51 10.98
C THR A 90 7.24 -1.38 9.90
N ILE A 91 6.11 -2.07 10.05
CA ILE A 91 4.98 -2.01 9.12
C ILE A 91 4.27 -0.69 9.20
N TRP A 92 4.08 -0.14 10.41
CA TRP A 92 3.56 1.20 10.57
C TRP A 92 4.39 2.21 9.77
N ARG A 93 5.72 2.19 9.95
CA ARG A 93 6.63 3.07 9.20
C ARG A 93 6.62 2.80 7.71
N ALA A 94 6.45 1.55 7.29
CA ALA A 94 6.37 1.20 5.87
C ALA A 94 5.07 1.71 5.23
N ILE A 95 3.91 1.55 5.87
CA ILE A 95 2.62 2.08 5.42
C ILE A 95 2.65 3.61 5.42
N GLU A 96 3.11 4.22 6.51
CA GLU A 96 3.20 5.67 6.63
C GLU A 96 4.14 6.26 5.58
N GLY A 97 5.33 5.67 5.41
CA GLY A 97 6.33 6.12 4.45
C GLY A 97 5.99 5.84 2.99
N SER A 98 5.07 4.91 2.70
CA SER A 98 4.67 4.57 1.33
C SER A 98 3.75 5.60 0.71
N ALA A 99 3.98 5.96 -0.56
CA ALA A 99 3.10 6.87 -1.30
C ALA A 99 1.78 6.20 -1.67
N VAL A 100 1.82 4.92 -2.00
CA VAL A 100 0.66 4.10 -2.42
C VAL A 100 0.65 2.79 -1.63
N CYS A 101 -0.54 2.37 -1.20
CA CYS A 101 -0.76 1.05 -0.61
C CYS A 101 -1.64 0.21 -1.54
N ILE A 102 -1.26 -1.05 -1.74
CA ILE A 102 -1.92 -1.98 -2.66
C ILE A 102 -2.32 -3.22 -1.84
N PRO A 103 -3.58 -3.31 -1.37
CA PRO A 103 -4.11 -4.56 -0.84
C PRO A 103 -4.51 -5.47 -2.00
N VAL A 104 -3.94 -6.69 -2.02
CA VAL A 104 -4.36 -7.78 -2.91
C VAL A 104 -5.41 -8.59 -2.17
N LEU A 105 -6.67 -8.20 -2.35
CA LEU A 105 -7.83 -8.77 -1.69
C LEU A 105 -8.18 -10.10 -2.35
N SER A 106 -7.99 -11.18 -1.62
CA SER A 106 -8.32 -12.55 -2.03
C SER A 106 -9.32 -13.19 -1.07
N GLN A 107 -9.72 -14.43 -1.35
CA GLN A 107 -10.58 -15.20 -0.43
C GLN A 107 -9.87 -15.47 0.90
N SER A 108 -8.55 -15.72 0.89
CA SER A 108 -7.75 -15.98 2.09
C SER A 108 -7.31 -14.71 2.83
N TYR A 109 -7.41 -13.54 2.22
CA TYR A 109 -7.02 -12.26 2.83
C TYR A 109 -7.67 -12.03 4.20
N VAL A 110 -8.94 -12.40 4.34
CA VAL A 110 -9.71 -12.23 5.57
C VAL A 110 -9.45 -13.29 6.63
N ASP A 111 -8.73 -14.36 6.31
CA ASP A 111 -8.40 -15.38 7.29
C ASP A 111 -7.27 -14.94 8.21
N SER A 112 -6.45 -13.99 7.74
CA SER A 112 -5.40 -13.40 8.54
C SER A 112 -5.85 -12.11 9.22
N SER A 113 -5.76 -12.10 10.55
CA SER A 113 -5.93 -10.88 11.34
C SER A 113 -4.86 -9.83 11.03
N TRP A 114 -3.71 -10.25 10.50
CA TRP A 114 -2.62 -9.34 10.15
C TRP A 114 -2.99 -8.52 8.92
N CYS A 115 -3.29 -9.16 7.79
CA CYS A 115 -3.85 -8.50 6.60
C CYS A 115 -4.99 -7.52 6.95
N LEU A 116 -5.94 -7.94 7.81
CA LEU A 116 -7.05 -7.08 8.22
C LEU A 116 -6.60 -5.85 9.04
N MET A 117 -5.61 -6.01 9.91
CA MET A 117 -5.02 -4.92 10.68
C MET A 117 -4.28 -3.94 9.77
N GLU A 118 -3.50 -4.44 8.82
CA GLU A 118 -2.80 -3.59 7.84
C GLU A 118 -3.77 -2.78 6.99
N LEU A 119 -4.84 -3.41 6.49
CA LEU A 119 -5.86 -2.74 5.72
C LEU A 119 -6.49 -1.60 6.52
N ALA A 120 -6.81 -1.84 7.80
CA ALA A 120 -7.32 -0.81 8.70
C ALA A 120 -6.29 0.32 8.91
N MET A 121 -5.01 -0.01 9.06
CA MET A 121 -3.93 0.99 9.15
C MET A 121 -3.83 1.85 7.89
N MET A 122 -3.90 1.25 6.69
CA MET A 122 -3.88 2.01 5.43
C MET A 122 -5.03 3.01 5.36
N VAL A 123 -6.24 2.60 5.77
CA VAL A 123 -7.43 3.45 5.79
C VAL A 123 -7.28 4.56 6.83
N ASN A 124 -6.87 4.22 8.05
CA ASN A 124 -6.71 5.17 9.16
C ASN A 124 -5.62 6.21 8.89
N CYS A 125 -4.52 5.81 8.23
CA CYS A 125 -3.46 6.71 7.79
C CYS A 125 -3.83 7.50 6.52
N ASN A 126 -5.08 7.40 6.04
CA ASN A 126 -5.59 8.05 4.83
C ASN A 126 -4.66 7.89 3.63
N LYS A 127 -4.13 6.67 3.45
CA LYS A 127 -3.20 6.37 2.36
C LYS A 127 -3.93 6.40 1.03
N LYS A 128 -3.16 6.64 -0.04
CA LYS A 128 -3.64 6.37 -1.40
C LYS A 128 -3.69 4.86 -1.61
N ILE A 129 -4.89 4.30 -1.69
CA ILE A 129 -5.11 2.86 -1.81
C ILE A 129 -5.49 2.49 -3.24
N ILE A 130 -4.88 1.45 -3.79
CA ILE A 130 -5.26 0.84 -5.08
C ILE A 130 -5.60 -0.62 -4.82
N PRO A 131 -6.88 -0.98 -4.63
CA PRO A 131 -7.25 -2.36 -4.36
C PRO A 131 -7.13 -3.22 -5.62
N ILE A 132 -6.62 -4.43 -5.43
CA ILE A 132 -6.65 -5.50 -6.42
C ILE A 132 -7.54 -6.60 -5.88
N PHE A 133 -8.61 -6.94 -6.59
CA PHE A 133 -9.50 -8.05 -6.25
C PHE A 133 -9.01 -9.30 -7.00
N TYR A 134 -8.37 -10.19 -6.26
CA TYR A 134 -7.80 -11.44 -6.76
C TYR A 134 -8.73 -12.61 -6.44
N ASP A 135 -9.42 -13.10 -7.47
CA ASP A 135 -10.38 -14.22 -7.36
C ASP A 135 -11.48 -14.03 -6.28
N VAL A 136 -11.86 -12.78 -6.03
CA VAL A 136 -12.95 -12.40 -5.13
C VAL A 136 -13.79 -11.29 -5.73
N ASP A 137 -15.11 -11.34 -5.49
CA ASP A 137 -16.00 -10.27 -5.92
C ASP A 137 -15.85 -9.01 -5.07
N PRO A 138 -15.69 -7.82 -5.67
CA PRO A 138 -15.74 -6.57 -4.92
C PRO A 138 -17.01 -6.44 -4.05
N THR A 139 -18.15 -7.00 -4.49
CA THR A 139 -19.39 -7.03 -3.70
C THR A 139 -19.31 -7.97 -2.50
N VAL A 140 -18.57 -9.08 -2.61
CA VAL A 140 -18.28 -9.99 -1.49
C VAL A 140 -17.42 -9.26 -0.46
N VAL A 141 -16.36 -8.57 -0.91
CA VAL A 141 -15.51 -7.75 -0.02
C VAL A 141 -16.32 -6.64 0.64
N ARG A 142 -17.13 -5.90 -0.12
CA ARG A 142 -17.90 -4.75 0.34
C ARG A 142 -18.93 -5.09 1.42
N HIS A 143 -19.61 -6.22 1.26
CA HIS A 143 -20.64 -6.66 2.19
C HIS A 143 -20.15 -7.73 3.18
N GLN A 144 -18.88 -8.13 3.08
CA GLN A 144 -18.27 -9.20 3.87
C GLN A 144 -19.14 -10.47 3.89
N SER A 145 -19.67 -10.85 2.73
CA SER A 145 -20.57 -12.00 2.59
C SER A 145 -19.82 -13.30 2.30
N SER A 146 -20.52 -14.43 2.27
CA SER A 146 -19.95 -15.74 1.90
C SER A 146 -18.77 -16.13 2.81
N LEU A 147 -17.59 -16.39 2.23
CA LEU A 147 -16.39 -16.79 2.99
C LEU A 147 -15.95 -15.73 4.01
N TYR A 148 -16.19 -14.45 3.73
CA TYR A 148 -15.81 -13.36 4.63
C TYR A 148 -16.64 -13.40 5.92
N GLU A 149 -17.91 -13.80 5.82
CA GLU A 149 -18.77 -13.94 7.00
C GLU A 149 -18.23 -15.02 7.94
N ALA A 150 -17.88 -16.19 7.39
CA ALA A 150 -17.29 -17.30 8.14
C ALA A 150 -15.94 -16.90 8.79
N ALA A 151 -15.10 -16.15 8.08
CA ALA A 151 -13.84 -15.63 8.62
C ALA A 151 -14.07 -14.71 9.82
N PHE A 152 -15.03 -13.79 9.74
CA PHE A 152 -15.35 -12.90 10.85
C PHE A 152 -15.97 -13.62 12.06
N VAL A 153 -16.71 -14.70 11.86
CA VAL A 153 -17.16 -15.57 12.98
C VAL A 153 -15.95 -16.14 13.73
N ARG A 154 -14.92 -16.60 13.01
CA ARG A 154 -13.69 -17.11 13.64
C ARG A 154 -12.90 -16.01 14.36
N HIS A 155 -12.79 -14.82 13.78
CA HIS A 155 -12.05 -13.71 14.41
C HIS A 155 -12.72 -13.19 15.69
N ARG A 156 -14.06 -13.21 15.76
CA ARG A 156 -14.81 -12.84 16.98
C ARG A 156 -14.49 -13.71 18.21
N LEU A 157 -13.86 -14.87 18.03
CA LEU A 157 -13.39 -15.71 19.14
C LEU A 157 -12.11 -15.16 19.80
N ARG A 158 -11.39 -14.25 19.12
CA ARG A 158 -10.06 -13.76 19.52
C ARG A 158 -9.97 -12.24 19.65
N PHE A 159 -10.85 -11.50 18.97
CA PHE A 159 -10.83 -10.05 18.90
C PHE A 159 -12.16 -9.47 19.35
N ASP A 160 -12.11 -8.28 19.98
CA ASP A 160 -13.27 -7.58 20.48
C ASP A 160 -14.09 -6.94 19.36
N GLU A 161 -15.33 -6.57 19.68
CA GLU A 161 -16.27 -6.07 18.68
C GLU A 161 -15.80 -4.78 17.99
N LYS A 162 -15.04 -3.94 18.71
CA LYS A 162 -14.47 -2.70 18.15
C LYS A 162 -13.50 -3.01 17.02
N THR A 163 -12.53 -3.90 17.23
CA THR A 163 -11.57 -4.32 16.20
C THR A 163 -12.28 -4.99 15.01
N ILE A 164 -13.28 -5.84 15.27
CA ILE A 164 -14.05 -6.47 14.19
C ILE A 164 -14.78 -5.43 13.34
N ASN A 165 -15.40 -4.43 13.96
CA ASN A 165 -16.11 -3.37 13.24
C ASN A 165 -15.16 -2.46 12.46
N GLU A 166 -13.97 -2.19 12.99
CA GLU A 166 -12.91 -1.46 12.30
C GLU A 166 -12.47 -2.18 11.01
N TRP A 167 -12.17 -3.48 11.11
CA TRP A 167 -11.77 -4.29 9.94
C TRP A 167 -12.88 -4.37 8.89
N LYS A 168 -14.14 -4.54 9.31
CA LYS A 168 -15.28 -4.52 8.38
C LYS A 168 -15.45 -3.16 7.71
N GLY A 169 -15.29 -2.07 8.47
CA GLY A 169 -15.32 -0.70 7.95
C GLY A 169 -14.23 -0.46 6.90
N ALA A 170 -13.00 -0.91 7.18
CA ALA A 170 -11.89 -0.81 6.25
C ALA A 170 -12.13 -1.59 4.95
N LEU A 171 -12.58 -2.85 5.03
CA LEU A 171 -12.93 -3.65 3.85
C LEU A 171 -14.03 -3.00 3.02
N LYS A 172 -15.08 -2.50 3.67
CA LYS A 172 -16.17 -1.79 2.99
C LYS A 172 -15.65 -0.56 2.26
N GLY A 173 -14.90 0.30 2.95
CA GLY A 173 -14.36 1.54 2.37
C GLY A 173 -13.42 1.26 1.20
N VAL A 174 -12.52 0.29 1.35
CA VAL A 174 -11.59 -0.10 0.27
C VAL A 174 -12.33 -0.71 -0.92
N ALA A 175 -13.40 -1.49 -0.70
CA ALA A 175 -14.21 -2.06 -1.78
C ALA A 175 -15.10 -1.03 -2.53
N GLU A 176 -15.14 0.22 -2.07
CA GLU A 176 -15.78 1.34 -2.75
C GLU A 176 -14.77 2.15 -3.61
N ILE A 177 -13.46 1.95 -3.40
CA ILE A 177 -12.40 2.58 -4.20
C ILE A 177 -12.30 1.88 -5.57
N TYR A 178 -12.07 2.66 -6.63
CA TYR A 178 -11.78 2.09 -7.95
C TYR A 178 -10.48 1.26 -7.90
N GLY A 179 -10.59 -0.01 -8.30
CA GLY A 179 -9.50 -0.97 -8.27
C GLY A 179 -9.48 -1.87 -9.50
N TYR A 180 -8.70 -2.94 -9.42
CA TYR A 180 -8.55 -3.92 -10.50
C TYR A 180 -9.21 -5.24 -10.10
N ASP A 181 -10.23 -5.65 -10.85
CA ASP A 181 -10.85 -6.96 -10.69
C ASP A 181 -10.23 -7.96 -11.67
N LEU A 182 -9.42 -8.88 -11.12
CA LEU A 182 -8.66 -9.85 -11.91
C LEU A 182 -9.51 -11.01 -12.42
N ARG A 183 -10.75 -11.17 -11.94
CA ARG A 183 -11.68 -12.18 -12.45
C ARG A 183 -12.20 -11.81 -13.84
N ASN A 184 -12.30 -10.51 -14.12
CA ASN A 184 -12.76 -9.97 -15.40
C ASN A 184 -11.61 -9.66 -16.38
N THR A 185 -10.38 -10.12 -16.11
CA THR A 185 -9.23 -9.87 -17.01
C THR A 185 -8.96 -11.04 -17.97
N ALA A 186 -9.96 -11.89 -18.22
CA ALA A 186 -9.87 -12.92 -19.25
C ALA A 186 -9.92 -12.27 -20.66
N ASN A 187 -8.75 -12.28 -21.32
CA ASN A 187 -8.47 -12.19 -22.77
C ASN A 187 -9.51 -11.55 -23.69
#